data_AF-A0A086PFU4-F1
#
_entry.id   AF-A0A086PFU4-F1
#
_cell.length_a   1.000
_cell.length_b   1.000
_cell.length_c   1.000
_cell.angle_alpha   90.00
_cell.angle_beta   90.00
_cell.angle_gamma   90.00
#
_symmetry.space_group_name_H-M   'P 1'
#
loop_
_entity.id
_entity.type
_entity.pdbx_description
1 polymer ?
#
loop_
_entity_poly.entity_id
_entity_poly.type
_entity_poly.pdbx_seq_one_letter_code
_entity_poly.pdbx_strand_id
1 'polypeptide(L)'
;GLFCLSRSGMAKEEIGDVVMCSEGKNQTVVSISLKKDNDSIKFACPKDSAVFPAITDDSQQFCKDSWCSAQATMGDAVSIKLSKNTEEKDEKKKPNLEELNIYTVTMNKQSLTSSTLYFQCRPEKKPVEARVDTPGGKFDKDTKCVIQVAAYGSKPAAEVATESESCDTIPG
;
A
#
# COMPACT_ATOMS: atom_id res chain seq x y z
N GLY A 1 16.96 -29.28 11.37
CA GLY A 1 17.72 -28.25 10.64
C GLY A 1 16.75 -27.27 10.07
N LEU A 2 16.76 -26.01 10.53
CA LEU A 2 15.85 -24.98 10.06
C LEU A 2 16.59 -24.09 9.06
N PHE A 3 16.35 -24.33 7.77
CA PHE A 3 16.75 -23.44 6.69
C PHE A 3 15.86 -22.20 6.72
N CYS A 4 16.32 -21.11 7.34
CA CYS A 4 15.76 -19.78 7.08
C CYS A 4 16.59 -19.11 5.98
N LEU A 5 16.26 -19.47 4.74
CA LEU A 5 16.84 -18.89 3.55
C LEU A 5 16.42 -17.42 3.39
N SER A 6 17.44 -16.63 3.05
CA SER A 6 17.38 -15.47 2.16
C SER A 6 16.83 -14.16 2.71
N ARG A 7 17.79 -13.36 3.20
CA ARG A 7 17.92 -11.90 3.01
C ARG A 7 17.00 -11.35 1.91
N SER A 8 15.77 -11.00 2.26
CA SER A 8 14.89 -10.18 1.42
C SER A 8 15.41 -8.75 1.49
N GLY A 9 16.27 -8.39 0.53
CA GLY A 9 16.70 -7.01 0.35
C GLY A 9 15.47 -6.13 0.18
N MET A 10 15.21 -5.27 1.18
CA MET A 10 14.04 -4.43 1.24
C MET A 10 13.89 -3.69 -0.08
N ALA A 11 12.77 -3.91 -0.76
CA ALA A 11 12.45 -3.28 -2.03
C ALA A 11 11.87 -1.86 -1.82
N LYS A 12 12.35 -1.22 -0.76
CA LYS A 12 11.89 0.05 -0.22
C LYS A 12 13.04 1.03 -0.37
N GLU A 13 12.86 2.03 -1.21
CA GLU A 13 13.73 3.21 -1.22
C GLU A 13 13.03 4.29 -0.40
N GLU A 14 13.71 4.82 0.62
CA GLU A 14 13.22 5.92 1.43
C GLU A 14 13.92 7.19 1.01
N ILE A 15 13.15 8.08 0.38
CA ILE A 15 13.61 9.37 -0.10
C ILE A 15 13.03 10.43 0.83
N GLY A 16 13.77 10.75 1.90
CA GLY A 16 13.23 11.57 3.00
C GLY A 16 12.15 10.81 3.77
N ASP A 17 10.93 11.35 3.85
CA ASP A 17 9.76 10.70 4.45
C ASP A 17 8.87 9.96 3.44
N VAL A 18 9.27 9.94 2.16
CA VAL A 18 8.51 9.31 1.07
C VAL A 18 9.01 7.90 0.84
N VAL A 19 8.09 6.94 0.90
CA VAL A 19 8.36 5.55 0.59
C VAL A 19 8.15 5.27 -0.89
N MET A 20 9.13 4.67 -1.54
CA MET A 20 9.09 4.39 -2.98
C MET A 20 9.43 2.93 -3.29
N CYS A 21 8.91 2.48 -4.43
CA CYS A 21 9.27 1.20 -5.02
C CYS A 21 10.69 1.28 -5.58
N SER A 22 11.57 0.33 -5.22
CA SER A 22 12.90 0.25 -5.83
C SER A 22 12.81 -0.03 -7.34
N GLU A 23 13.54 0.75 -8.14
CA GLU A 23 13.69 0.51 -9.57
C GLU A 23 14.48 -0.78 -9.84
N GLY A 24 14.12 -1.52 -10.91
CA GLY A 24 14.91 -2.66 -11.41
C GLY A 24 14.54 -4.06 -10.89
N LYS A 25 13.50 -4.21 -10.06
CA LYS A 25 12.95 -5.53 -9.68
C LYS A 25 11.64 -5.82 -10.42
N ASN A 26 11.45 -7.07 -10.84
CA ASN A 26 10.31 -7.48 -11.66
C ASN A 26 8.95 -7.31 -10.94
N GLN A 27 8.92 -7.50 -9.61
CA GLN A 27 7.77 -7.24 -8.76
C GLN A 27 8.23 -6.87 -7.35
N THR A 28 7.68 -5.77 -6.83
CA THR A 28 8.01 -5.24 -5.51
C THR A 28 6.73 -5.01 -4.72
N VAL A 29 6.67 -5.50 -3.49
CA VAL A 29 5.65 -5.10 -2.51
C VAL A 29 6.29 -4.19 -1.49
N VAL A 30 5.73 -3.00 -1.34
CA VAL A 30 6.12 -2.01 -0.34
C VAL A 30 5.06 -2.01 0.74
N SER A 31 5.40 -2.53 1.92
CA SER A 31 4.50 -2.54 3.07
C SER A 31 4.72 -1.33 3.97
N ILE A 32 3.63 -0.64 4.29
CA ILE A 32 3.59 0.57 5.10
C ILE A 32 2.51 0.37 6.17
N SER A 33 2.69 0.95 7.36
CA SER A 33 1.74 0.80 8.47
C SER A 33 1.28 2.15 9.02
N LEU A 34 -0.02 2.29 9.24
CA LEU A 34 -0.66 3.36 10.00
C LEU A 34 -1.07 2.79 11.37
N LYS A 35 -0.54 3.36 12.45
CA LYS A 35 -0.63 2.74 13.79
C LYS A 35 -1.64 3.39 14.73
N LYS A 36 -1.91 4.69 14.56
CA LYS A 36 -2.73 5.48 15.48
C LYS A 36 -3.39 6.68 14.78
N ASP A 37 -4.35 7.30 15.45
CA ASP A 37 -5.03 8.50 14.93
C ASP A 37 -4.04 9.58 14.50
N ASN A 38 -4.33 10.22 13.36
CA ASN A 38 -3.52 11.25 12.73
C ASN A 38 -2.14 10.78 12.25
N ASP A 39 -1.88 9.47 12.26
CA ASP A 39 -0.70 8.90 11.61
C ASP A 39 -0.85 9.09 10.10
N SER A 40 0.23 9.52 9.46
CA SER A 40 0.24 9.78 8.01
C SER A 40 1.54 9.30 7.41
N ILE A 41 1.44 8.76 6.21
CA ILE A 41 2.58 8.24 5.45
C ILE A 41 2.52 8.78 4.04
N LYS A 42 3.69 8.94 3.44
CA LYS A 42 3.82 9.36 2.06
C LYS A 42 4.43 8.23 1.25
N PHE A 43 3.88 8.00 0.07
CA PHE A 43 4.48 7.12 -0.92
C PHE A 43 4.43 7.75 -2.30
N ALA A 44 5.32 7.30 -3.18
CA ALA A 44 5.28 7.68 -4.58
C ALA A 44 5.47 6.44 -5.47
N CYS A 45 4.84 6.48 -6.64
CA CYS A 45 5.11 5.50 -7.68
C CYS A 45 6.39 5.85 -8.44
N PRO A 46 7.06 4.87 -9.08
CA PRO A 46 8.18 5.14 -9.98
C PRO A 46 7.81 6.12 -11.08
N LYS A 47 8.82 6.73 -11.70
CA LYS A 47 8.64 7.63 -12.83
C LYS A 47 7.81 6.98 -13.95
N ASP A 48 6.99 7.78 -14.63
CA ASP A 48 6.05 7.35 -15.68
C ASP A 48 4.99 6.33 -15.21
N SER A 49 4.78 6.19 -13.89
CA SER A 49 3.73 5.35 -13.30
C SER A 49 2.81 6.16 -12.40
N ALA A 50 1.52 5.81 -12.40
CA ALA A 50 0.51 6.37 -11.54
C ALA A 50 -0.10 5.31 -10.63
N VAL A 51 -0.68 5.76 -9.52
CA VAL A 51 -1.40 4.89 -8.60
C VAL A 51 -2.70 4.37 -9.24
N PHE A 52 -3.01 3.11 -8.98
CA PHE A 52 -4.27 2.46 -9.29
C PHE A 52 -4.85 1.83 -8.01
N PRO A 53 -6.15 2.01 -7.70
CA PRO A 53 -7.13 2.80 -8.46
C PRO A 53 -6.74 4.28 -8.51
N ALA A 54 -7.15 4.98 -9.56
CA ALA A 54 -6.81 6.38 -9.73
C ALA A 54 -7.44 7.20 -8.59
N ILE A 55 -6.63 8.01 -7.91
CA ILE A 55 -7.08 8.87 -6.82
C ILE A 55 -7.46 10.24 -7.39
N THR A 56 -8.73 10.60 -7.26
CA THR A 56 -9.27 11.91 -7.59
C THR A 56 -10.03 12.48 -6.39
N ASP A 57 -10.38 13.76 -6.44
CA ASP A 57 -11.17 14.40 -5.38
C ASP A 57 -12.53 13.70 -5.20
N ASP A 58 -13.08 13.14 -6.28
CA ASP A 58 -14.39 12.47 -6.31
C ASP A 58 -14.31 10.93 -6.14
N SER A 59 -13.11 10.34 -6.18
CA SER A 59 -12.94 8.89 -6.09
C SER A 59 -11.74 8.52 -5.22
N GLN A 60 -12.06 8.05 -4.01
CA GLN A 60 -11.10 7.47 -3.08
C GLN A 60 -11.37 5.97 -3.00
N GLN A 61 -10.77 5.20 -3.90
CA GLN A 61 -10.90 3.75 -3.96
C GLN A 61 -9.55 3.08 -3.68
N PHE A 62 -9.62 1.82 -3.24
CA PHE A 62 -8.46 0.98 -3.04
C PHE A 62 -8.74 -0.45 -3.51
N CYS A 63 -7.69 -1.21 -3.76
CA CYS A 63 -7.78 -2.62 -4.09
C CYS A 63 -7.92 -3.45 -2.80
N LYS A 64 -8.81 -4.44 -2.79
CA LYS A 64 -8.98 -5.36 -1.64
C LYS A 64 -7.85 -6.37 -1.49
N ASP A 65 -7.08 -6.57 -2.56
CA ASP A 65 -5.98 -7.51 -2.64
C ASP A 65 -4.86 -6.93 -3.52
N SER A 66 -3.67 -7.51 -3.45
CA SER A 66 -2.49 -7.06 -4.21
C SER A 66 -2.65 -7.19 -5.72
N TRP A 67 -3.60 -7.99 -6.22
CA TRP A 67 -3.91 -8.14 -7.65
C TRP A 67 -5.00 -7.19 -8.12
N CYS A 68 -5.64 -6.47 -7.19
CA CYS A 68 -6.81 -5.64 -7.46
C CYS A 68 -7.96 -6.40 -8.10
N SER A 69 -8.20 -7.64 -7.64
CA SER A 69 -9.29 -8.48 -8.14
C SER A 69 -10.66 -7.86 -7.86
N ALA A 70 -10.74 -7.04 -6.80
CA ALA A 70 -11.88 -6.19 -6.49
C ALA A 70 -11.42 -4.84 -5.90
N GLN A 71 -12.23 -3.80 -6.14
CA GLN A 71 -12.04 -2.47 -5.57
C GLN A 71 -13.06 -2.21 -4.46
N ALA A 72 -12.72 -1.29 -3.55
CA ALA A 72 -13.59 -0.81 -2.49
C ALA A 72 -13.43 0.71 -2.34
N THR A 73 -14.51 1.38 -1.97
CA THR A 73 -14.47 2.79 -1.58
C THR A 73 -13.80 2.92 -0.20
N MET A 74 -12.96 3.92 -0.04
CA MET A 74 -12.41 4.28 1.27
C MET A 74 -13.53 4.75 2.19
N GLY A 75 -13.52 4.26 3.43
CA GLY A 75 -14.38 4.79 4.49
C GLY A 75 -13.72 5.95 5.22
N ASP A 76 -14.47 6.61 6.09
CA ASP A 76 -14.03 7.84 6.80
C ASP A 76 -12.75 7.66 7.65
N ALA A 77 -12.42 6.43 8.02
CA ALA A 77 -11.28 6.08 8.86
C ALA A 77 -9.92 6.39 8.21
N VAL A 78 -9.82 6.26 6.89
CA VAL A 78 -8.57 6.44 6.14
C VAL A 78 -8.87 7.30 4.92
N SER A 79 -7.98 8.25 4.64
CA SER A 79 -8.05 9.06 3.43
C SER A 79 -6.73 9.04 2.68
N ILE A 80 -6.80 9.28 1.37
CA ILE A 80 -5.63 9.44 0.52
C ILE A 80 -5.75 10.77 -0.23
N LYS A 81 -4.63 11.48 -0.35
CA LYS A 81 -4.54 12.72 -1.13
C LYS A 81 -3.34 12.68 -2.05
N LEU A 82 -3.54 13.08 -3.29
CA LEU A 82 -2.46 13.38 -4.21
C LEU A 82 -1.97 14.80 -3.95
N SER A 83 -0.71 14.94 -3.58
CA SER A 83 -0.03 16.22 -3.55
C SER A 83 0.86 16.29 -4.78
N LYS A 84 0.51 17.15 -5.74
CA LYS A 84 1.46 17.56 -6.78
C LYS A 84 2.51 18.40 -6.07
N ASN A 85 3.78 17.97 -6.14
CA ASN A 85 4.89 18.73 -5.61
C ASN A 85 5.00 20.02 -6.44
N THR A 86 4.32 21.08 -6.00
CA THR A 86 4.29 22.37 -6.67
C THR A 86 4.94 23.33 -5.69
N GLU A 87 6.15 23.79 -6.02
CA GLU A 87 7.06 24.67 -5.25
C GLU A 87 7.86 23.95 -4.15
N GLU A 88 9.15 24.19 -3.94
CA GLU A 88 9.94 25.42 -4.09
C GLU A 88 11.42 25.04 -4.37
N LYS A 89 12.12 25.81 -5.22
CA LYS A 89 13.57 25.72 -5.45
C LYS A 89 14.33 26.00 -4.14
N ASP A 90 14.42 25.03 -3.24
CA ASP A 90 15.44 25.07 -2.20
C ASP A 90 16.66 24.31 -2.73
N GLU A 91 17.55 25.06 -3.39
CA GLU A 91 18.88 24.64 -3.82
C GLU A 91 19.74 24.29 -2.60
N LYS A 92 19.50 23.14 -1.98
CA LYS A 92 20.51 22.31 -1.33
C LYS A 92 19.92 20.99 -0.88
N LYS A 93 20.24 19.96 -1.67
CA LYS A 93 20.33 18.56 -1.20
C LYS A 93 18.98 17.92 -0.84
N LYS A 94 17.95 18.11 -1.66
CA LYS A 94 16.81 17.18 -1.70
C LYS A 94 16.98 16.19 -2.86
N PRO A 95 16.75 14.89 -2.62
CA PRO A 95 16.65 13.91 -3.69
C PRO A 95 15.54 14.32 -4.68
N ASN A 96 15.72 13.99 -5.95
CA ASN A 96 14.94 14.47 -7.09
C ASN A 96 13.46 13.99 -7.04
N LEU A 97 12.67 14.58 -6.15
CA LEU A 97 11.22 14.40 -5.98
C LEU A 97 10.41 15.36 -6.87
N GLU A 98 11.09 16.15 -7.70
CA GLU A 98 10.51 17.27 -8.46
C GLU A 98 9.59 16.82 -9.61
N GLU A 99 9.53 15.52 -9.93
CA GLU A 99 8.67 14.98 -11.00
C GLU A 99 7.76 13.84 -10.55
N LEU A 100 7.67 13.59 -9.24
CA LEU A 100 6.93 12.44 -8.70
C LEU A 100 5.58 12.86 -8.12
N ASN A 101 4.55 12.07 -8.44
CA ASN A 101 3.24 12.17 -7.80
C ASN A 101 3.33 11.56 -6.40
N ILE A 102 3.25 12.40 -5.36
CA ILE A 102 3.33 11.98 -3.96
C ILE A 102 1.91 11.80 -3.42
N TYR A 103 1.64 10.61 -2.89
CA TYR A 103 0.39 10.25 -2.25
C TYR A 103 0.57 10.23 -0.74
N THR A 104 -0.26 10.98 -0.04
CA THR A 104 -0.31 10.96 1.42
C THR A 104 -1.51 10.16 1.86
N VAL A 105 -1.29 9.11 2.64
CA VAL A 105 -2.35 8.32 3.28
C VAL A 105 -2.40 8.69 4.76
N THR A 106 -3.58 9.05 5.25
CA THR A 106 -3.78 9.49 6.63
C THR A 106 -4.83 8.63 7.30
N MET A 107 -4.53 8.14 8.50
CA MET A 107 -5.55 7.54 9.37
C MET A 107 -6.23 8.66 10.16
N ASN A 108 -7.45 9.00 9.74
CA ASN A 108 -8.27 10.02 10.40
C ASN A 108 -8.87 9.48 11.70
N LYS A 109 -9.22 8.18 11.70
CA LYS A 109 -9.81 7.50 12.85
C LYS A 109 -9.39 6.05 12.87
N GLN A 110 -8.88 5.60 14.01
CA GLN A 110 -8.50 4.24 14.26
C GLN A 110 -9.77 3.40 14.39
N SER A 111 -9.90 2.43 13.49
CA SER A 111 -10.99 1.46 13.53
C SER A 111 -10.77 0.46 14.67
N LEU A 112 -11.82 -0.25 15.09
CA LEU A 112 -11.66 -1.34 16.05
C LEU A 112 -10.86 -2.49 15.44
N THR A 113 -11.15 -2.83 14.18
CA THR A 113 -10.49 -3.90 13.44
C THR A 113 -9.44 -3.33 12.49
N SER A 114 -8.33 -4.06 12.34
CA SER A 114 -7.31 -3.71 11.35
C SER A 114 -7.82 -3.92 9.92
N SER A 115 -7.37 -3.08 9.00
CA SER A 115 -7.65 -3.22 7.57
C SER A 115 -6.37 -3.10 6.76
N THR A 116 -6.38 -3.67 5.56
CA THR A 116 -5.26 -3.53 4.61
C THR A 116 -5.79 -2.95 3.31
N LEU A 117 -5.16 -1.87 2.87
CA LEU A 117 -5.45 -1.21 1.61
C LEU A 117 -4.31 -1.52 0.64
N TYR A 118 -4.65 -1.90 -0.59
CA TYR A 118 -3.67 -2.13 -1.64
C TYR A 118 -3.80 -1.07 -2.73
N PHE A 119 -2.65 -0.60 -3.22
CA PHE A 119 -2.55 0.27 -4.38
C PHE A 119 -1.48 -0.29 -5.32
N GLN A 120 -1.68 -0.15 -6.62
CA GLN A 120 -0.72 -0.61 -7.63
C GLN A 120 -0.12 0.60 -8.33
N CYS A 121 1.20 0.57 -8.57
CA CYS A 121 1.83 1.53 -9.48
C CYS A 121 1.82 0.94 -10.89
N ARG A 122 1.04 1.56 -11.77
CA ARG A 122 0.87 1.13 -13.17
C ARG A 122 1.43 2.21 -14.11
N PRO A 123 1.98 1.85 -15.28
CA PRO A 123 2.47 2.84 -16.25
C PRO A 123 1.36 3.81 -16.70
N GLU A 124 1.69 5.09 -16.79
CA GLU A 124 0.78 6.15 -17.25
C GLU A 124 0.50 6.07 -18.76
N LYS A 125 1.42 5.52 -19.56
CA LYS A 125 1.34 5.52 -21.04
C LYS A 125 1.34 4.09 -21.67
N LYS A 126 0.15 3.73 -22.20
CA LYS A 126 -0.21 2.83 -23.37
C LYS A 126 -0.61 1.36 -23.13
N PRO A 127 -1.39 0.70 -24.05
CA PRO A 127 -2.28 1.20 -25.12
C PRO A 127 -3.77 0.89 -24.84
N VAL A 128 -4.65 1.55 -25.61
CA VAL A 128 -6.13 1.60 -25.51
C VAL A 128 -6.85 0.24 -25.70
N GLU A 129 -6.14 -0.86 -25.97
CA GLU A 129 -6.77 -2.12 -26.40
C GLU A 129 -6.73 -3.29 -25.40
N ALA A 130 -6.29 -3.10 -24.15
CA ALA A 130 -6.11 -4.25 -23.24
C ALA A 130 -6.63 -4.07 -21.80
N ARG A 131 -7.51 -3.10 -21.53
CA ARG A 131 -8.18 -3.03 -20.21
C ARG A 131 -9.63 -3.44 -20.34
N VAL A 132 -9.85 -4.75 -20.48
CA VAL A 132 -11.06 -5.33 -19.92
C VAL A 132 -10.78 -5.40 -18.43
N ASP A 133 -11.35 -4.47 -17.66
CA ASP A 133 -11.53 -4.59 -16.21
C ASP A 133 -12.34 -5.86 -15.94
N THR A 134 -11.68 -7.00 -16.07
CA THR A 134 -12.32 -8.31 -15.99
C THR A 134 -12.35 -8.67 -14.51
N PRO A 135 -13.52 -8.88 -13.91
CA PRO A 135 -13.59 -9.43 -12.56
C PRO A 135 -12.82 -10.76 -12.55
N GLY A 136 -11.79 -10.88 -11.70
CA GLY A 136 -11.00 -12.10 -11.60
C GLY A 136 -9.47 -11.96 -11.69
N GLY A 137 -8.93 -10.75 -11.68
CA GLY A 137 -7.56 -10.46 -11.20
C GLY A 137 -6.46 -11.36 -11.79
N LYS A 138 -6.15 -11.24 -13.08
CA LYS A 138 -4.81 -11.60 -13.55
C LYS A 138 -3.89 -10.42 -13.25
N PHE A 139 -2.71 -10.71 -12.69
CA PHE A 139 -1.65 -9.70 -12.52
C PHE A 139 -1.44 -9.03 -13.88
N ASP A 140 -1.72 -7.74 -13.95
CA ASP A 140 -1.37 -6.95 -15.10
C ASP A 140 0.16 -7.05 -15.22
N LYS A 141 0.66 -7.56 -16.35
CA LYS A 141 2.11 -7.80 -16.55
C LYS A 141 2.92 -6.52 -16.44
N ASP A 142 2.24 -5.37 -16.51
CA ASP A 142 2.82 -4.05 -16.41
C ASP A 142 2.80 -3.50 -14.98
N THR A 143 2.14 -4.19 -14.02
CA THR A 143 2.22 -3.85 -12.60
C THR A 143 3.56 -4.30 -12.02
N LYS A 144 4.46 -3.34 -11.82
CA LYS A 144 5.80 -3.60 -11.27
C LYS A 144 5.88 -3.39 -9.76
N CYS A 145 4.92 -2.69 -9.17
CA CYS A 145 4.92 -2.42 -7.74
C CYS A 145 3.52 -2.38 -7.12
N VAL A 146 3.40 -2.92 -5.92
CA VAL A 146 2.21 -2.84 -5.06
C VAL A 146 2.58 -2.15 -3.76
N ILE A 147 1.82 -1.13 -3.39
CA ILE A 147 1.85 -0.48 -2.09
C ILE A 147 0.79 -1.14 -1.21
N GLN A 148 1.22 -1.76 -0.12
CA GLN A 148 0.34 -2.34 0.88
C GLN A 148 0.34 -1.43 2.11
N VAL A 149 -0.81 -0.87 2.47
CA VAL A 149 -0.99 -0.04 3.65
C VAL A 149 -1.81 -0.81 4.69
N ALA A 150 -1.17 -1.19 5.79
CA ALA A 150 -1.83 -1.78 6.95
C ALA A 150 -2.31 -0.66 7.89
N ALA A 151 -3.62 -0.47 8.01
CA ALA A 151 -4.23 0.42 8.99
C ALA A 151 -4.62 -0.39 10.23
N TYR A 152 -3.81 -0.29 11.28
CA TYR A 152 -3.99 -1.09 12.49
C TYR A 152 -5.17 -0.60 13.32
N GLY A 153 -6.07 -1.53 13.61
CA GLY A 153 -7.16 -1.30 14.54
C GLY A 153 -6.69 -1.33 15.98
N SER A 154 -7.51 -0.80 16.88
CA SER A 154 -7.23 -0.76 18.31
C SER A 154 -7.37 -2.12 19.00
N LYS A 155 -8.07 -3.09 18.39
CA LYS A 155 -8.13 -4.46 18.90
C LYS A 155 -7.05 -5.36 18.31
N PRO A 156 -6.38 -6.18 19.13
CA PRO A 156 -5.47 -7.20 18.62
C PRO A 156 -6.22 -8.21 17.75
N ALA A 157 -5.63 -8.59 16.61
CA ALA A 157 -6.26 -9.46 15.62
C ALA A 157 -6.59 -10.88 16.13
N ALA A 158 -6.12 -11.25 17.34
CA ALA A 158 -6.27 -12.57 17.94
C ALA A 158 -7.52 -12.74 18.83
N GLU A 159 -8.36 -11.72 19.04
CA GLU A 159 -9.55 -11.85 19.90
C GLU A 159 -10.71 -12.65 19.28
N VAL A 160 -10.58 -13.13 18.03
CA VAL A 160 -11.55 -14.02 17.37
C VAL A 160 -10.99 -15.44 17.27
N ALA A 161 -10.66 -16.03 18.42
CA ALA A 161 -10.54 -17.47 18.59
C ALA A 161 -10.84 -17.81 20.06
N THR A 162 -12.12 -17.67 20.44
CA THR A 162 -12.66 -18.45 21.56
C THR A 162 -12.85 -19.88 21.07
N GLU A 163 -11.75 -20.59 20.83
CA GLU A 163 -11.78 -22.05 20.89
C GLU A 163 -11.46 -22.45 22.32
N SER A 164 -12.51 -22.82 23.04
CA SER A 164 -12.46 -23.61 24.25
C SER A 164 -11.80 -24.96 23.95
N GLU A 165 -10.47 -25.04 24.10
CA GLU A 165 -9.76 -26.32 24.26
C GLU A 165 -9.54 -26.54 25.76
N SER A 166 -10.40 -27.35 26.38
CA SER A 166 -10.11 -27.89 27.71
C SER A 166 -9.02 -28.94 27.55
N CYS A 167 -7.82 -28.64 28.02
CA CYS A 167 -6.82 -29.67 28.26
C CYS A 167 -7.23 -30.47 29.50
N ASP A 168 -8.12 -31.44 29.33
CA ASP A 168 -8.33 -32.51 30.30
C ASP A 168 -7.03 -33.31 30.42
N THR A 169 -6.28 -33.04 31.48
CA THR A 169 -5.09 -33.83 31.83
C THR A 169 -5.55 -35.06 32.59
N ILE A 170 -5.49 -36.23 31.94
CA ILE A 170 -5.67 -37.53 32.61
C ILE A 170 -4.40 -37.80 33.44
N PRO A 171 -4.48 -37.99 34.77
CA PRO A 171 -3.33 -38.40 35.56
C PRO A 171 -3.15 -39.93 35.44
N GLY A 172 -1.91 -40.33 35.13
CA GLY A 172 -1.41 -41.71 35.29
C GLY A 172 -0.57 -41.83 36.55
#